data_AF-A0A9P6J5N7-F1
#
_entry.id   AF-A0A9P6J5N7-F1
#
_cell.length_a   1.000
_cell.length_b   1.000
_cell.length_c   1.000
_cell.angle_alpha   90.00
_cell.angle_beta   90.00
_cell.angle_gamma   90.00
#
_symmetry.space_group_name_H-M   'P 1'
#
loop_
_entity.id
_entity.type
_entity.pdbx_description
1 polymer ?
#
loop_
_entity_poly.entity_id
_entity_poly.type
_entity_poly.pdbx_seq_one_letter_code
_entity_poly.pdbx_strand_id
1 'polypeptide(L)'
;MIHSNESHTTDLSSVKVVSRQSSVRSIKPREMTLLDNVIFCAFLCLIGGVATASQGAVNSKLGQYTGQGLSSIIVFCTGAVVSVVYFLIEVKGRPPTNLSLMMAKAPWWSWTGGLIGAIFVIITILAIPKLGAGTTTAIIVCTQTIFSCVIDHFQIFDLPFRQYSVWRGLATVGLIGCVAVIAKF
;
A
#
# COMPACT_ATOMS: atom_id res chain seq x y z
N MET A 1 80.42 15.74 41.91
CA MET A 1 80.75 14.71 40.91
C MET A 1 79.45 14.24 40.30
N ILE A 2 79.42 14.18 38.97
CA ILE A 2 78.27 14.19 38.07
C ILE A 2 77.59 12.82 37.98
N HIS A 3 76.25 12.75 37.93
CA HIS A 3 75.46 11.85 37.05
C HIS A 3 73.97 12.24 37.10
N SER A 4 73.41 12.84 36.03
CA SER A 4 72.64 12.19 34.94
C SER A 4 71.19 11.90 35.34
N ASN A 5 70.27 12.87 35.35
CA ASN A 5 69.35 13.25 34.24
C ASN A 5 68.88 12.09 33.35
N GLU A 6 67.89 11.31 33.83
CA GLU A 6 67.11 10.41 32.99
C GLU A 6 65.95 11.17 32.35
N SER A 7 66.01 11.21 31.03
CA SER A 7 65.00 11.73 30.12
C SER A 7 63.70 10.92 30.19
N HIS A 8 62.65 11.53 30.73
CA HIS A 8 61.27 11.13 30.48
C HIS A 8 60.93 11.36 29.00
N THR A 9 61.26 10.39 28.14
CA THR A 9 60.70 10.30 26.79
C THR A 9 59.30 9.73 26.90
N THR A 10 58.31 10.61 27.10
CA THR A 10 56.91 10.31 26.81
C THR A 10 56.82 9.81 25.36
N ASP A 11 56.52 8.53 25.20
CA ASP A 11 56.34 7.85 23.93
C ASP A 11 55.14 8.45 23.18
N LEU A 12 55.41 9.47 22.37
CA LEU A 12 54.45 10.14 21.49
C LEU A 12 54.11 9.31 20.24
N SER A 13 54.66 8.10 20.09
CA SER A 13 54.37 7.22 18.95
C SER A 13 53.07 6.44 19.14
N SER A 14 52.67 6.16 20.38
CA SER A 14 51.48 5.37 20.71
C SER A 14 50.17 6.19 20.66
N VAL A 15 50.23 7.53 20.60
CA VAL A 15 49.05 8.40 20.48
C VAL A 15 48.62 8.63 19.02
N LYS A 16 49.53 8.47 18.04
CA LYS A 16 49.22 8.71 16.61
C LYS A 16 48.50 7.56 15.91
N VAL A 17 48.40 6.39 16.54
CA VAL A 17 47.79 5.20 15.93
C VAL A 17 46.28 5.11 16.20
N VAL A 18 45.78 5.77 17.25
CA VAL A 18 44.35 5.73 17.63
C VAL A 18 43.48 6.68 16.80
N SER A 19 44.06 7.61 16.03
CA SER A 19 43.29 8.67 15.34
C SER A 19 42.98 8.42 13.87
N ARG A 20 43.20 7.21 13.32
CA ARG A 20 43.06 6.95 11.87
C ARG A 20 42.05 5.87 11.48
N GLN A 21 41.16 5.52 12.41
CA GLN A 21 40.10 4.55 12.21
C GLN A 21 38.75 5.09 12.69
N SER A 22 38.49 6.39 12.47
CA SER A 22 37.12 6.89 12.35
C SER A 22 36.54 6.29 11.07
N SER A 23 36.12 5.03 11.17
CA SER A 23 35.50 4.23 10.13
C SER A 23 34.43 5.09 9.45
N VAL A 24 34.75 5.53 8.24
CA VAL A 24 33.80 6.18 7.33
C VAL A 24 32.66 5.19 7.22
N ARG A 25 31.56 5.48 7.92
CA ARG A 25 30.33 4.69 7.87
C ARG A 25 29.92 4.67 6.41
N SER A 26 30.21 3.56 5.73
CA SER A 26 29.83 3.35 4.34
C SER A 26 28.31 3.44 4.27
N ILE A 27 27.81 4.61 3.89
CA ILE A 27 26.40 4.81 3.59
C ILE A 27 26.21 4.04 2.28
N LYS A 28 25.77 2.78 2.38
CA LYS A 28 25.35 2.01 1.22
C LYS A 28 24.34 2.89 0.46
N PRO A 29 24.59 3.24 -0.82
CA PRO A 29 23.66 4.06 -1.57
C PRO A 29 22.30 3.37 -1.52
N ARG A 30 21.27 4.11 -1.11
CA ARG A 30 19.88 3.63 -1.15
C ARG A 30 19.60 3.30 -2.60
N GLU A 31 19.48 2.01 -2.93
CA GLU A 31 19.01 1.60 -4.25
C GLU A 31 17.62 2.20 -4.42
N MET A 32 17.51 3.23 -5.27
CA MET A 32 16.23 3.87 -5.56
C MET A 32 15.39 2.84 -6.31
N THR A 33 14.46 2.23 -5.59
CA THR A 33 13.52 1.29 -6.17
C THR A 33 12.57 2.10 -7.06
N LEU A 34 12.02 1.52 -8.14
CA LEU A 34 11.05 2.23 -8.99
C LEU A 34 9.85 2.80 -8.19
N LEU A 35 9.54 2.19 -7.06
CA LEU A 35 8.51 2.62 -6.11
C LEU A 35 8.86 3.89 -5.31
N ASP A 36 10.13 4.30 -5.27
CA ASP A 36 10.52 5.61 -4.71
C ASP A 36 10.13 6.77 -5.65
N ASN A 37 9.84 6.47 -6.93
CA ASN A 37 9.41 7.47 -7.90
C ASN A 37 7.88 7.69 -7.83
N VAL A 38 7.47 8.87 -7.34
CA VAL A 38 6.06 9.26 -7.19
C VAL A 38 5.28 9.19 -8.51
N ILE A 39 5.91 9.51 -9.64
CA ILE A 39 5.26 9.46 -10.96
C ILE A 39 4.94 8.01 -11.33
N PHE A 40 5.86 7.09 -11.06
CA PHE A 40 5.64 5.66 -11.30
C PHE A 40 4.53 5.11 -10.41
N CYS A 41 4.50 5.48 -9.12
CA CYS A 41 3.42 5.11 -8.22
C CYS A 41 2.06 5.67 -8.68
N ALA A 42 2.02 6.93 -9.12
CA ALA A 42 0.80 7.53 -9.69
C ALA A 42 0.32 6.77 -10.93
N PHE A 43 1.24 6.36 -11.81
CA PHE A 43 0.92 5.53 -12.96
C PHE A 43 0.34 4.16 -12.58
N LEU A 44 0.90 3.49 -11.57
CA LEU A 44 0.31 2.24 -11.04
C LEU A 44 -1.10 2.46 -10.48
N CYS A 45 -1.35 3.58 -9.81
CA CYS A 45 -2.70 3.92 -9.35
C CYS A 45 -3.69 4.11 -10.51
N LEU A 46 -3.26 4.66 -11.65
CA LEU A 46 -4.10 4.77 -12.85
C LEU A 46 -4.48 3.40 -13.39
N ILE A 47 -3.52 2.48 -13.48
CA ILE A 47 -3.77 1.09 -13.88
C ILE A 47 -4.74 0.42 -12.89
N GLY A 48 -4.53 0.61 -11.59
CA GLY A 48 -5.42 0.11 -10.54
C GLY A 48 -6.84 0.65 -10.66
N GLY A 49 -7.00 1.92 -11.04
CA GLY A 49 -8.30 2.53 -11.31
C GLY A 49 -9.03 1.88 -12.48
N VAL A 50 -8.33 1.66 -13.60
CA VAL A 50 -8.88 0.95 -14.77
C VAL A 50 -9.28 -0.48 -14.42
N ALA A 51 -8.42 -1.19 -13.68
CA ALA A 51 -8.70 -2.55 -13.23
C ALA A 51 -9.93 -2.60 -12.32
N THR A 52 -10.05 -1.69 -11.36
CA THR A 52 -11.17 -1.64 -10.42
C THR A 52 -12.50 -1.32 -11.13
N ALA A 53 -12.48 -0.36 -12.07
CA ALA A 53 -13.67 0.02 -12.85
C ALA A 53 -14.15 -1.13 -13.77
N SER A 54 -13.22 -1.86 -14.37
CA SER A 54 -13.54 -2.99 -15.25
C SER A 54 -13.96 -4.25 -14.48
N GLN A 55 -13.35 -4.52 -13.32
CA GLN A 55 -13.60 -5.71 -12.52
C GLN A 55 -15.09 -5.87 -12.17
N GLY A 56 -15.76 -4.80 -11.72
CA GLY A 56 -17.17 -4.88 -11.38
C GLY A 56 -18.02 -5.36 -12.56
N ALA A 57 -17.80 -4.81 -13.76
CA ALA A 57 -18.54 -5.18 -14.96
C ALA A 57 -18.26 -6.62 -15.40
N VAL A 58 -16.99 -7.04 -15.38
CA VAL A 58 -16.58 -8.42 -15.71
C VAL A 58 -17.19 -9.42 -14.73
N ASN A 59 -17.10 -9.16 -13.43
CA ASN A 59 -17.65 -10.02 -12.38
C ASN A 59 -19.17 -10.10 -12.46
N SER A 60 -19.84 -8.97 -12.65
CA SER A 60 -21.29 -8.92 -12.81
C SER A 60 -21.74 -9.71 -14.04
N LYS A 61 -20.99 -9.62 -15.15
CA LYS A 61 -21.28 -10.39 -16.36
C LYS A 61 -21.15 -11.89 -16.12
N LEU A 62 -20.09 -12.33 -15.44
CA LEU A 62 -19.94 -13.74 -15.04
C LEU A 62 -21.12 -14.19 -14.14
N GLY A 63 -21.54 -13.35 -13.21
CA GLY A 63 -22.69 -13.59 -12.33
C GLY A 63 -24.01 -13.84 -13.06
N GLN A 64 -24.18 -13.30 -14.27
CA GLN A 64 -25.37 -13.55 -15.10
C GLN A 64 -25.40 -14.98 -15.68
N TYR A 65 -24.23 -15.64 -15.85
CA TYR A 65 -24.14 -16.99 -16.40
C TYR A 65 -24.03 -18.07 -15.33
N THR A 66 -23.29 -17.81 -14.24
CA THR A 66 -23.00 -18.81 -13.21
C THR A 66 -23.84 -18.65 -11.95
N GLY A 67 -24.62 -17.56 -11.85
CA GLY A 67 -25.23 -17.12 -10.59
C GLY A 67 -24.24 -16.34 -9.72
N GLN A 68 -24.79 -15.55 -8.79
CA GLN A 68 -24.06 -14.56 -7.99
C GLN A 68 -23.03 -15.20 -7.03
N GLY A 69 -23.43 -16.30 -6.36
CA GLY A 69 -22.57 -16.98 -5.40
C GLY A 69 -21.36 -17.66 -6.05
N LEU A 70 -21.58 -18.47 -7.09
CA LEU A 70 -20.49 -19.13 -7.81
C LEU A 70 -19.57 -18.14 -8.51
N SER A 71 -20.11 -17.05 -9.08
CA SER A 71 -19.30 -16.00 -9.67
C SER A 71 -18.34 -15.37 -8.65
N SER A 72 -18.83 -15.06 -7.44
CA SER A 72 -17.98 -14.53 -6.38
C SER A 72 -16.84 -15.49 -6.02
N ILE A 73 -17.13 -16.79 -5.89
CA ILE A 73 -16.10 -17.80 -5.59
C ILE A 73 -15.04 -17.84 -6.70
N ILE A 74 -15.46 -17.89 -7.97
CA ILE A 74 -14.55 -17.95 -9.12
C ILE A 74 -13.62 -16.73 -9.14
N VAL A 75 -14.16 -15.54 -8.93
CA VAL A 75 -13.39 -14.28 -8.89
C VAL A 75 -12.34 -14.29 -7.77
N PHE A 76 -12.70 -14.79 -6.58
CA PHE A 76 -11.74 -14.89 -5.49
C PHE A 76 -10.66 -15.95 -5.75
N CYS A 77 -11.04 -17.08 -6.35
CA CYS A 77 -10.07 -18.12 -6.72
C CYS A 77 -9.07 -17.61 -7.75
N THR A 78 -9.51 -16.91 -8.80
CA THR A 78 -8.61 -16.34 -9.81
C THR A 78 -7.71 -15.25 -9.22
N GLY A 79 -8.27 -14.37 -8.38
CA GLY A 79 -7.49 -13.36 -7.65
C GLY A 79 -6.46 -13.98 -6.69
N ALA A 80 -6.81 -15.08 -6.02
CA ALA A 80 -5.90 -15.81 -5.14
C ALA A 80 -4.72 -16.41 -5.94
N VAL A 81 -4.98 -16.99 -7.12
CA VAL A 81 -3.92 -17.51 -8.00
C VAL A 81 -2.94 -16.39 -8.37
N VAL A 82 -3.43 -15.23 -8.79
CA VAL A 82 -2.57 -14.08 -9.12
C VAL A 82 -1.77 -13.61 -7.91
N SER A 83 -2.40 -13.58 -6.73
CA SER A 83 -1.73 -13.20 -5.47
C SER A 83 -0.63 -14.18 -5.08
N VAL A 84 -0.83 -15.48 -5.28
CA VAL A 84 0.19 -16.52 -5.08
C VAL A 84 1.35 -16.34 -6.04
N VAL A 85 1.09 -16.09 -7.33
CA VAL A 85 2.15 -15.84 -8.32
C VAL A 85 2.97 -14.61 -7.93
N TYR A 86 2.31 -13.53 -7.52
CA TYR A 86 2.98 -12.32 -7.02
C TYR A 86 3.87 -12.63 -5.80
N PHE A 87 3.34 -13.38 -4.82
CA PHE A 87 4.10 -13.82 -3.65
C PHE A 87 5.36 -14.61 -4.04
N LEU A 88 5.24 -15.57 -4.98
CA LEU A 88 6.36 -16.38 -5.45
C LEU A 88 7.44 -15.54 -6.14
N ILE A 89 7.05 -14.49 -6.87
CA ILE A 89 8.00 -13.52 -7.47
C ILE A 89 8.68 -12.70 -6.37
N GLU A 90 7.93 -12.25 -5.37
CA GLU A 90 8.45 -11.41 -4.29
C GLU A 90 9.48 -12.14 -3.41
N VAL A 91 9.24 -13.41 -3.08
CA VAL A 91 10.15 -14.19 -2.23
C VAL A 91 11.37 -14.73 -2.99
N LYS A 92 11.38 -14.63 -4.32
CA LYS A 92 12.48 -15.13 -5.15
C LYS A 92 13.79 -14.44 -4.77
N GLY A 93 14.77 -15.21 -4.29
CA GLY A 93 16.09 -14.71 -3.89
C GLY A 93 16.15 -14.07 -2.50
N ARG A 94 15.07 -14.12 -1.70
CA ARG A 94 15.07 -13.69 -0.29
C ARG A 94 15.33 -14.89 0.64
N PRO A 95 16.01 -14.70 1.79
CA PRO A 95 16.20 -15.77 2.76
C PRO A 95 14.86 -16.23 3.35
N PRO A 96 14.74 -17.52 3.74
CA PRO A 96 13.52 -18.03 4.36
C PRO A 96 13.22 -17.22 5.63
N THR A 97 12.08 -16.54 5.61
CA THR A 97 11.64 -15.69 6.71
C THR A 97 10.73 -16.51 7.65
N ASN A 98 10.85 -16.31 8.96
CA ASN A 98 9.96 -16.96 9.95
C ASN A 98 8.54 -16.38 9.84
N LEU A 99 7.76 -16.91 8.91
CA LEU A 99 6.44 -16.42 8.55
C LEU A 99 5.46 -16.45 9.74
N SER A 100 5.55 -17.48 10.59
CA SER A 100 4.73 -17.64 11.79
C SER A 100 4.91 -16.49 12.79
N LEU A 101 6.16 -16.09 13.05
CA LEU A 101 6.48 -14.99 13.95
C LEU A 101 6.03 -13.63 13.39
N MET A 102 6.12 -13.44 12.06
CA MET A 102 5.69 -12.22 11.41
C MET A 102 4.17 -12.07 11.39
N MET A 103 3.44 -13.15 11.08
CA MET A 103 1.98 -13.16 11.08
C MET A 103 1.43 -12.88 12.49
N ALA A 104 2.06 -13.40 13.55
CA ALA A 104 1.64 -13.14 14.92
C ALA A 104 1.78 -11.66 15.38
N LYS A 105 2.59 -10.85 14.69
CA LYS A 105 2.76 -9.42 14.98
C LYS A 105 1.72 -8.53 14.28
N ALA A 106 1.00 -9.06 13.30
CA ALA A 106 0.04 -8.29 12.54
C ALA A 106 -1.21 -7.99 13.41
N PRO A 107 -1.72 -6.74 13.43
CA PRO A 107 -2.93 -6.41 14.17
C PRO A 107 -4.13 -7.24 13.70
N TRP A 108 -5.03 -7.62 14.62
CA TRP A 108 -6.15 -8.51 14.27
C TRP A 108 -7.05 -7.97 13.13
N TRP A 109 -7.20 -6.64 13.02
CA TRP A 109 -8.00 -6.02 11.97
C TRP A 109 -7.38 -6.14 10.58
N SER A 110 -6.05 -6.31 10.45
CA SER A 110 -5.40 -6.41 9.13
C SER A 110 -5.82 -7.67 8.37
N TRP A 111 -6.27 -8.69 9.10
CA TRP A 111 -6.77 -9.94 8.53
C TRP A 111 -8.16 -9.82 7.90
N THR A 112 -8.88 -8.74 8.18
CA THR A 112 -10.25 -8.53 7.68
C THR A 112 -10.31 -8.03 6.23
N GLY A 113 -9.16 -7.69 5.62
CA GLY A 113 -9.11 -7.15 4.26
C GLY A 113 -9.76 -8.05 3.21
N GLY A 114 -9.56 -9.37 3.30
CA GLY A 114 -10.21 -10.34 2.40
C GLY A 114 -11.74 -10.36 2.53
N LEU A 115 -12.25 -10.24 3.77
CA LEU A 115 -13.69 -10.16 4.03
C LEU A 115 -14.30 -8.88 3.46
N ILE A 116 -13.64 -7.73 3.68
CA ILE A 116 -14.08 -6.43 3.13
C ILE A 116 -14.11 -6.49 1.60
N GLY A 117 -13.08 -7.07 0.98
CA GLY A 117 -13.03 -7.29 -0.46
C GLY A 117 -14.17 -8.18 -0.97
N ALA A 118 -14.52 -9.24 -0.23
CA ALA A 118 -15.62 -10.14 -0.60
C ALA A 118 -16.97 -9.44 -0.59
N ILE A 119 -17.24 -8.65 0.46
CA ILE A 119 -18.44 -7.83 0.55
C ILE A 119 -18.51 -6.85 -0.63
N PHE A 120 -17.39 -6.19 -0.95
CA PHE A 120 -17.31 -5.28 -2.09
C PHE A 120 -17.66 -5.96 -3.42
N VAL A 121 -17.05 -7.12 -3.71
CA VAL A 121 -17.31 -7.87 -4.95
C VAL A 121 -18.78 -8.27 -5.04
N ILE A 122 -19.35 -8.82 -3.97
CA ILE A 122 -20.77 -9.21 -3.94
C ILE A 122 -21.66 -8.00 -4.22
N ILE A 123 -21.43 -6.86 -3.57
CA ILE A 123 -22.20 -5.63 -3.81
C ILE A 123 -22.12 -5.23 -5.29
N THR A 124 -20.95 -5.26 -5.91
CA THR A 124 -20.80 -4.90 -7.34
C THR A 124 -21.54 -5.85 -8.27
N ILE A 125 -21.49 -7.16 -8.02
CA ILE A 125 -22.21 -8.18 -8.80
C ILE A 125 -23.73 -7.94 -8.74
N LEU A 126 -24.24 -7.54 -7.58
CA LEU A 126 -25.66 -7.27 -7.33
C LEU A 126 -26.14 -5.92 -7.88
N ALA A 127 -25.31 -4.88 -7.78
CA ALA A 127 -25.69 -3.50 -8.08
C ALA A 127 -25.60 -3.17 -9.57
N ILE A 128 -24.56 -3.66 -10.27
CA ILE A 128 -24.29 -3.31 -11.66
C ILE A 128 -25.43 -3.68 -12.63
N PRO A 129 -26.10 -4.84 -12.51
CA PRO A 129 -27.24 -5.17 -13.37
C PRO A 129 -28.45 -4.22 -13.18
N LYS A 130 -28.53 -3.54 -12.03
CA LYS A 130 -29.65 -2.65 -11.67
C LYS A 130 -29.37 -1.18 -11.98
N LEU A 131 -28.14 -0.73 -11.69
CA LEU A 131 -27.75 0.68 -11.78
C LEU A 131 -26.88 0.99 -13.02
N GLY A 132 -26.36 -0.05 -13.68
CA GLY A 132 -25.32 0.09 -14.69
C GLY A 132 -23.91 0.21 -14.09
N ALA A 133 -22.90 -0.10 -14.89
CA ALA A 133 -21.50 -0.12 -14.45
C ALA A 133 -20.95 1.30 -14.15
N GLY A 134 -21.33 2.30 -14.95
CA GLY A 134 -20.90 3.68 -14.79
C GLY A 134 -21.40 4.27 -13.46
N THR A 135 -22.72 4.24 -13.25
CA THR A 135 -23.36 4.74 -12.02
C THR A 135 -22.85 4.02 -10.78
N THR A 136 -22.74 2.69 -10.81
CA THR A 136 -22.24 1.91 -9.66
C THR A 136 -20.80 2.30 -9.30
N THR A 137 -19.91 2.38 -10.31
CA THR A 137 -18.52 2.78 -10.10
C THR A 137 -18.41 4.20 -9.57
N ALA A 138 -19.20 5.13 -10.10
CA ALA A 138 -19.21 6.53 -9.68
C ALA A 138 -19.60 6.67 -8.19
N ILE A 139 -20.67 6.00 -7.77
CA ILE A 139 -21.13 5.98 -6.36
C ILE A 139 -20.04 5.41 -5.44
N ILE A 140 -19.42 4.30 -5.85
CA ILE A 140 -18.35 3.63 -5.10
C ILE A 140 -17.14 4.55 -4.93
N VAL A 141 -16.64 5.15 -6.01
CA VAL A 141 -15.45 6.03 -5.97
C VAL A 141 -15.72 7.26 -5.10
N CYS A 142 -16.92 7.83 -5.19
CA CYS A 142 -17.32 8.94 -4.32
C CYS A 142 -17.30 8.53 -2.85
N THR A 143 -17.91 7.40 -2.51
CA THR A 143 -17.96 6.89 -1.13
C THR A 143 -16.55 6.54 -0.60
N GLN A 144 -15.72 5.92 -1.43
CA GLN A 144 -14.31 5.61 -1.11
C GLN A 144 -13.52 6.88 -0.80
N THR A 145 -13.73 7.96 -1.57
CA THR A 145 -13.03 9.23 -1.37
C THR A 145 -13.47 9.91 -0.07
N ILE A 146 -14.78 9.94 0.21
CA ILE A 146 -15.32 10.45 1.47
C ILE A 146 -14.74 9.67 2.65
N PHE A 147 -14.78 8.34 2.58
CA PHE A 147 -14.32 7.49 3.68
C PHE A 147 -12.79 7.55 3.86
N SER A 148 -12.01 7.66 2.77
CA SER A 148 -10.57 7.90 2.84
C SER A 148 -10.25 9.21 3.59
N CYS A 149 -11.05 10.25 3.41
CA CYS A 149 -10.88 11.50 4.15
C CYS A 149 -11.17 11.34 5.65
N VAL A 150 -12.18 10.54 6.00
CA VAL A 150 -12.49 10.18 7.40
C VAL A 150 -11.32 9.41 8.03
N ILE A 151 -10.79 8.41 7.33
CA ILE A 151 -9.62 7.63 7.77
C ILE A 151 -8.43 8.55 8.03
N ASP A 152 -8.10 9.43 7.08
CA ASP A 152 -6.97 10.36 7.20
C ASP A 152 -7.12 11.34 8.37
N HIS A 153 -8.35 11.82 8.61
CA HIS A 153 -8.64 12.80 9.64
C HIS A 153 -8.57 12.19 11.05
N PHE A 154 -9.14 11.00 11.23
CA PHE A 154 -9.20 10.30 12.51
C PHE A 154 -7.99 9.39 12.76
N GLN A 155 -7.00 9.36 11.85
CA GLN A 155 -5.81 8.51 11.94
C GLN A 155 -6.15 7.02 12.10
N ILE A 156 -7.26 6.60 11.47
CA ILE A 156 -7.72 5.21 11.55
C ILE A 156 -6.64 4.33 10.89
N PHE A 157 -6.24 3.24 11.54
CA PHE A 157 -5.19 2.29 11.11
C PHE A 157 -3.73 2.77 11.28
N ASP A 158 -3.44 3.60 12.27
CA ASP A 158 -2.08 4.08 12.59
C ASP A 158 -1.41 4.82 11.40
N LEU A 159 -2.23 5.44 10.54
CA LEU A 159 -1.74 6.20 9.40
C LEU A 159 -1.21 7.57 9.84
N PRO A 160 -0.16 8.09 9.17
CA PRO A 160 0.40 9.40 9.51
C PRO A 160 -0.66 10.50 9.32
N PHE A 161 -0.77 11.39 10.32
CA PHE A 161 -1.76 12.46 10.30
C PHE A 161 -1.63 13.32 9.06
N ARG A 162 -2.75 13.48 8.35
CA ARG A 162 -2.83 14.40 7.22
C ARG A 162 -3.94 15.40 7.46
N GLN A 163 -3.56 16.68 7.53
CA GLN A 163 -4.53 17.75 7.73
C GLN A 163 -5.59 17.74 6.63
N TYR A 164 -6.85 17.78 7.05
CA TYR A 164 -7.97 17.90 6.12
C TYR A 164 -8.05 19.34 5.62
N SER A 165 -7.59 19.58 4.39
CA SER A 165 -7.67 20.89 3.75
C SER A 165 -9.08 21.16 3.24
N VAL A 166 -9.50 22.43 3.30
CA VAL A 166 -10.75 22.92 2.69
C VAL A 166 -10.89 22.48 1.22
N TRP A 167 -9.78 22.39 0.49
CA TRP A 167 -9.75 21.92 -0.90
C TRP A 167 -10.17 20.45 -1.06
N ARG A 168 -9.88 19.57 -0.09
CA ARG A 168 -10.35 18.18 -0.10
C ARG A 168 -11.87 18.11 0.14
N GLY A 169 -12.41 19.00 0.97
CA GLY A 169 -13.86 19.15 1.15
C GLY A 169 -14.55 19.57 -0.15
N LEU A 170 -14.03 20.61 -0.80
CA LEU A 170 -14.57 21.07 -2.08
C LEU A 170 -14.50 20.00 -3.18
N ALA A 171 -13.38 19.28 -3.29
CA ALA A 171 -13.23 18.17 -4.22
C ALA A 171 -14.24 17.04 -3.96
N THR A 172 -14.52 16.76 -2.69
CA THR A 172 -15.50 15.74 -2.28
C THR A 172 -16.92 16.13 -2.71
N VAL A 173 -17.30 17.39 -2.50
CA VAL A 173 -18.59 17.93 -2.98
C VAL A 173 -18.68 17.88 -4.51
N GLY A 174 -17.58 18.21 -5.20
CA GLY A 174 -17.48 18.08 -6.65
C GLY A 174 -17.72 16.65 -7.13
N LEU A 175 -17.12 15.65 -6.48
CA LEU A 175 -17.35 14.23 -6.80
C LEU A 175 -18.82 13.84 -6.64
N ILE A 176 -19.48 14.26 -5.56
CA ILE A 176 -20.92 14.00 -5.36
C ILE A 176 -21.73 14.58 -6.52
N GLY A 177 -21.40 15.79 -6.97
CA GLY A 177 -22.00 16.42 -8.15
C GLY A 177 -21.80 15.59 -9.43
N CYS A 178 -20.58 15.10 -9.68
CA CYS A 178 -20.29 14.22 -10.81
C CYS A 178 -21.14 12.94 -10.77
N VAL A 179 -21.25 12.29 -9.61
CA VAL A 179 -22.08 11.09 -9.44
C VAL A 179 -23.56 11.39 -9.74
N ALA A 180 -24.09 12.51 -9.24
CA ALA A 180 -25.48 12.88 -9.45
C ALA A 180 -25.80 13.10 -10.95
N VAL A 181 -24.87 13.67 -11.70
CA VAL A 181 -25.01 13.84 -13.16
C VAL A 181 -24.96 12.48 -13.85
N ILE A 182 -23.98 11.63 -13.54
CA ILE A 182 -23.85 10.28 -14.13
C ILE A 182 -25.06 9.40 -13.80
N ALA A 183 -25.65 9.53 -12.61
CA ALA A 183 -26.81 8.73 -12.23
C ALA A 183 -28.10 9.19 -12.94
N LYS A 184 -28.14 10.42 -13.45
CA LYS A 184 -29.33 11.02 -14.06
C LYS A 184 -29.39 10.83 -15.59
N PHE A 185 -28.25 10.73 -16.26
CA PHE A 185 -28.11 10.66 -17.71
C PHE A 185 -27.39 9.38 -18.14
#